data_AF-A0AAW8KM74-F1
#
_entry.id   AF-A0AAW8KM74-F1
#
_cell.length_a   1.000
_cell.length_b   1.000
_cell.length_c   1.000
_cell.angle_alpha   90.00
_cell.angle_beta   90.00
_cell.angle_gamma   90.00
#
_symmetry.space_group_name_H-M   'P 1'
#
loop_
_entity.id
_entity.type
_entity.pdbx_description
1 polymer ?
#
loop_
_entity_poly.entity_id
_entity_poly.type
_entity_poly.pdbx_seq_one_letter_code
_entity_poly.pdbx_strand_id
1 'polypeptide(L)'
;MKDQFKKVNNKHLLGFTNYLHLLGFVIVQQGVNQAMLLTKHYAVPVAWRRITIDYNNRLNKPAQQLYKEFVEWTKEEYLRA
;
A
#
# COMPACT_ATOMS: atom_id res chain seq x y z
N MET A 1 17.05 -4.03 -15.03
CA MET A 1 15.65 -4.40 -14.69
C MET A 1 14.80 -3.13 -14.79
N LYS A 2 13.72 -3.11 -15.56
CA LYS A 2 12.76 -1.98 -15.54
C LYS A 2 12.26 -1.83 -14.10
N ASP A 3 12.42 -0.64 -13.52
CA ASP A 3 12.10 -0.34 -12.12
C ASP A 3 10.66 -0.75 -11.81
N GLN A 4 10.47 -1.89 -11.12
CA GLN A 4 9.15 -2.40 -10.74
C GLN A 4 8.56 -1.62 -9.56
N PHE A 5 9.34 -0.70 -8.99
CA PHE A 5 9.05 -0.01 -7.75
C PHE A 5 8.99 1.50 -7.97
N LYS A 6 7.92 2.13 -7.46
CA LYS A 6 7.76 3.58 -7.47
C LYS A 6 8.14 4.15 -6.10
N LYS A 7 8.97 5.21 -6.10
CA LYS A 7 9.35 5.93 -4.87
C LYS A 7 8.19 6.79 -4.36
N VAL A 8 7.92 6.77 -3.06
CA VAL A 8 6.91 7.60 -2.37
C VAL A 8 7.53 8.41 -1.21
N ASN A 9 6.79 9.37 -0.66
CA ASN A 9 7.24 10.16 0.50
C ASN A 9 6.98 9.38 1.81
N ASN A 10 7.89 9.43 2.79
CA ASN A 10 7.74 8.81 4.12
C ASN A 10 6.39 9.09 4.79
N LYS A 11 5.92 10.36 4.79
CA LYS A 11 4.64 10.71 5.44
C LYS A 11 3.47 10.00 4.77
N HIS A 12 3.50 9.89 3.45
CA HIS A 12 2.48 9.19 2.67
C HIS A 12 2.58 7.68 2.85
N LEU A 13 3.79 7.13 3.00
CA LEU A 13 3.99 5.72 3.26
C LEU A 13 3.34 5.29 4.58
N LEU A 14 3.52 6.10 5.64
CA LEU A 14 2.89 5.83 6.94
C LEU A 14 1.36 5.87 6.83
N GLY A 15 0.80 6.93 6.24
CA GLY A 15 -0.65 7.04 6.02
C GLY A 15 -1.21 5.89 5.18
N PHE A 16 -0.49 5.50 4.13
CA PHE A 16 -0.86 4.39 3.27
C PHE A 16 -0.83 3.05 4.00
N THR A 17 0.16 2.82 4.86
CA THR A 17 0.24 1.58 5.65
C THR A 17 -0.93 1.47 6.64
N ASN A 18 -1.35 2.59 7.25
CA ASN A 18 -2.54 2.63 8.08
C ASN A 18 -3.83 2.35 7.29
N TYR A 19 -3.96 2.95 6.10
CA TYR A 19 -5.06 2.67 5.19
C TYR A 19 -5.16 1.18 4.82
N LEU A 20 -4.02 0.53 4.56
CA LEU A 20 -3.99 -0.91 4.29
C LEU A 20 -4.47 -1.75 5.48
N HIS A 21 -4.12 -1.39 6.71
CA HIS A 21 -4.65 -2.06 7.90
C HIS A 21 -6.17 -1.89 8.02
N LEU A 22 -6.72 -0.71 7.70
CA LEU A 22 -8.18 -0.49 7.66
C LEU A 22 -8.86 -1.37 6.59
N LEU A 23 -8.19 -1.59 5.46
CA LEU A 23 -8.63 -2.53 4.43
C LEU A 23 -8.44 -4.02 4.80
N GLY A 24 -7.99 -4.31 6.03
CA GLY A 24 -7.81 -5.66 6.53
C GLY A 24 -6.55 -6.37 6.01
N PHE A 25 -5.56 -5.63 5.49
CA PHE A 25 -4.24 -6.20 5.26
C PHE A 25 -3.53 -6.43 6.58
N VAL A 26 -2.83 -7.56 6.68
CA VAL A 26 -1.97 -7.90 7.82
C VAL A 26 -0.56 -8.15 7.32
N ILE A 27 0.44 -7.77 8.11
CA ILE A 27 1.84 -8.08 7.83
C ILE A 27 2.05 -9.58 8.09
N VAL A 28 2.49 -10.31 7.07
CA VAL A 28 2.72 -11.76 7.15
C VAL A 28 4.19 -12.13 7.08
N GLN A 29 5.05 -11.21 6.65
CA GLN A 29 6.49 -11.36 6.70
C GLN A 29 7.13 -9.98 6.83
N GLN A 30 8.02 -9.85 7.81
CA GLN A 30 8.80 -8.64 8.03
C GLN A 30 10.28 -8.96 7.79
N GLY A 31 10.87 -8.32 6.79
CA GLY A 31 12.30 -8.31 6.54
C GLY A 31 12.91 -6.97 6.95
N VAL A 32 14.24 -6.89 6.88
CA VAL A 32 15.00 -5.67 7.26
C VAL A 32 14.57 -4.45 6.42
N ASN A 33 14.34 -4.65 5.12
CA ASN A 33 14.05 -3.55 4.19
C ASN A 33 12.67 -3.65 3.52
N GLN A 34 11.87 -4.67 3.84
CA GLN A 34 10.58 -4.89 3.20
C GLN A 34 9.58 -5.57 4.12
N ALA A 35 8.30 -5.25 3.94
CA ALA A 35 7.18 -5.98 4.52
C ALA A 35 6.32 -6.59 3.42
N MET A 36 5.88 -7.81 3.65
CA MET A 36 4.85 -8.45 2.85
C MET A 36 3.53 -8.40 3.62
N LEU A 37 2.49 -7.90 2.96
CA LEU A 37 1.15 -7.81 3.52
C LEU A 37 0.19 -8.69 2.73
N LEU A 38 -0.75 -9.30 3.44
CA LEU A 38 -1.82 -10.11 2.87
C LEU A 38 -3.19 -9.66 3.40
N THR A 39 -4.21 -9.69 2.56
CA THR A 39 -5.62 -9.60 2.99
C THR A 39 -6.42 -10.79 2.45
N LYS A 40 -7.39 -11.26 3.25
CA LYS A 40 -8.39 -12.25 2.82
C LYS A 40 -9.70 -11.59 2.38
N HIS A 41 -9.80 -10.26 2.43
CA HIS A 41 -11.04 -9.57 2.06
C HIS A 41 -11.41 -9.81 0.60
N TYR A 42 -12.64 -10.28 0.39
CA TYR A 42 -13.17 -10.63 -0.93
C TYR A 42 -13.37 -9.41 -1.84
N ALA A 43 -13.57 -8.22 -1.26
CA ALA A 43 -13.66 -6.95 -1.98
C ALA A 43 -12.35 -6.52 -2.66
N VAL A 44 -11.20 -7.09 -2.24
CA VAL A 44 -9.91 -6.83 -2.87
C VAL A 44 -9.65 -7.88 -3.96
N PRO A 45 -9.40 -7.46 -5.23
CA PRO A 45 -9.05 -8.37 -6.31
C PRO A 45 -7.90 -9.30 -5.91
N VAL A 46 -7.95 -10.58 -6.30
CA VAL A 46 -6.95 -11.59 -5.92
C VAL A 46 -5.52 -11.13 -6.24
N ALA A 47 -5.31 -10.45 -7.37
CA ALA A 47 -4.02 -9.90 -7.78
C ALA A 47 -3.44 -8.85 -6.82
N TRP A 48 -4.27 -8.26 -5.95
CA TRP A 48 -3.91 -7.20 -5.00
C TRP A 48 -3.92 -7.68 -3.56
N ARG A 49 -4.33 -8.94 -3.32
CA ARG A 49 -4.35 -9.50 -1.96
C ARG A 49 -2.98 -9.67 -1.35
N ARG A 50 -1.92 -9.70 -2.17
CA ARG A 50 -0.53 -9.76 -1.75
C ARG A 50 0.23 -8.56 -2.26
N ILE A 51 0.76 -7.77 -1.34
CA ILE A 51 1.57 -6.61 -1.67
C ILE A 51 2.90 -6.63 -0.90
N THR A 52 3.88 -5.95 -1.48
CA THR A 52 5.19 -5.76 -0.86
C THR A 52 5.46 -4.27 -0.78
N ILE A 53 5.76 -3.81 0.43
CA ILE A 53 6.21 -2.46 0.70
C ILE A 53 7.70 -2.53 1.04
N ASP A 54 8.51 -1.80 0.29
CA ASP A 54 9.93 -1.62 0.57
C ASP A 54 10.11 -0.32 1.36
N TYR A 55 10.83 -0.41 2.49
CA TYR A 55 11.05 0.67 3.45
C TYR A 55 11.96 1.79 2.92
N ASN A 56 12.58 1.63 1.76
CA ASN A 56 13.15 2.72 0.96
C ASN A 56 12.07 3.52 0.21
N ASN A 57 10.83 3.46 0.69
CA ASN A 57 9.62 4.05 0.12
C ASN A 57 9.30 3.56 -1.27
N ARG A 58 9.40 2.26 -1.50
CA ARG A 58 9.23 1.67 -2.82
C ARG A 58 8.01 0.74 -2.83
N LEU A 59 7.10 0.94 -3.77
CA LEU A 59 5.86 0.16 -3.87
C LEU A 59 5.90 -0.75 -5.10
N ASN A 60 5.56 -2.04 -4.94
CA ASN A 60 5.38 -2.94 -6.09
C ASN A 60 4.10 -2.61 -6.88
N LYS A 61 3.90 -3.19 -8.07
CA LYS A 61 2.76 -2.85 -8.95
C LYS A 61 1.38 -2.90 -8.25
N PRO A 62 1.02 -3.97 -7.51
CA PRO A 62 -0.23 -3.98 -6.75
C PRO A 62 -0.33 -2.86 -5.71
N ALA A 63 0.73 -2.63 -4.92
CA ALA A 63 0.75 -1.56 -3.92
C ALA A 63 0.63 -0.17 -4.55
N GLN A 64 1.16 0.03 -5.77
CA GLN A 64 1.01 1.29 -6.50
C GLN A 64 -0.44 1.59 -6.90
N GLN A 65 -1.23 0.57 -7.22
CA GLN A 65 -2.66 0.75 -7.56
C GLN A 65 -3.45 1.14 -6.31
N LEU A 66 -3.28 0.40 -5.22
CA LEU A 66 -3.87 0.74 -3.92
C LEU A 66 -3.43 2.12 -3.40
N TYR A 67 -2.18 2.51 -3.65
CA TYR A 67 -1.69 3.83 -3.28
C TYR A 67 -2.37 4.97 -4.06
N LYS A 68 -2.74 4.74 -5.32
CA LYS A 68 -3.53 5.72 -6.07
C LYS A 68 -4.93 5.86 -5.48
N GLU A 69 -5.58 4.75 -5.13
CA GLU A 69 -6.89 4.76 -4.46
C GLU A 69 -6.81 5.50 -3.13
N PHE A 70 -5.76 5.26 -2.33
CA PHE A 70 -5.49 6.00 -1.10
C PHE A 70 -5.36 7.51 -1.35
N VAL A 71 -4.58 7.93 -2.36
CA VAL A 71 -4.40 9.36 -2.66
C VAL A 71 -5.72 10.00 -3.08
N GLU A 72 -6.51 9.38 -3.94
CA GLU A 72 -7.81 9.92 -4.34
C GLU A 72 -8.78 9.99 -3.15
N TRP A 73 -8.84 8.93 -2.32
CA TRP A 73 -9.64 8.92 -1.10
C TRP A 73 -9.25 10.05 -0.14
N THR A 74 -7.95 10.29 0.08
CA THR A 74 -7.51 11.40 0.96
C THR A 74 -7.85 12.78 0.40
N LYS A 75 -7.88 12.97 -0.93
CA LYS A 75 -8.33 14.23 -1.53
C LYS A 75 -9.83 14.44 -1.32
N GLU A 76 -10.64 13.40 -1.54
CA GLU A 76 -12.08 13.46 -1.30
C GLU A 76 -12.39 13.76 0.15
N GLU A 77 -11.69 13.12 1.09
CA GLU A 77 -11.88 13.35 2.52
C GLU A 77 -11.46 14.77 2.92
N TYR A 78 -10.35 15.29 2.38
CA TYR A 78 -9.92 16.67 2.60
C TYR A 78 -10.95 17.69 2.10
N LEU A 79 -11.63 17.41 0.98
CA LEU A 79 -12.68 18.28 0.44
C LEU A 79 -14.00 18.22 1.23
N ARG A 80 -14.20 17.20 2.07
CA ARG A 80 -15.37 17.04 2.93
C ARG A 80 -15.21 17.68 4.31
N ALA A 81 -13.98 17.95 4.74
CA ALA A 81 -13.63 18.58 6.01
C ALA A 81 -13.64 20.11 5.92
#